data_AF-A0A1S8S8A8-F1
#
_entry.id   AF-A0A1S8S8A8-F1
#
_cell.length_a   1.000
_cell.length_b   1.000
_cell.length_c   1.000
_cell.angle_alpha   90.00
_cell.angle_beta   90.00
_cell.angle_gamma   90.00
#
_symmetry.space_group_name_H-M   'P 1'
#
loop_
_entity.id
_entity.type
_entity.pdbx_description
1 polymer ?
#
loop_
_entity_poly.entity_id
_entity_poly.type
_entity_poly.pdbx_seq_one_letter_code
_entity_poly.pdbx_strand_id
1 'polypeptide(L)'
;MARINFSKEGNTPFQKLLGHNKDIMLKWSDLENLLFSTNTFTSELKEQVRRTLAFNNGCEYCMAKGKPLNNINDSKILAATKFANSFSKNSAVSDEDFIPLNNEFSEKEISELIALICFITASQKFGAALNLQPSCSINI
;
A
#
# COMPACT_ATOMS: atom_id res chain seq x y z
N MET A 1 15.96 -13.69 -5.65
CA MET A 1 17.02 -12.67 -5.60
C MET A 1 16.49 -11.42 -6.29
N ALA A 2 16.73 -10.23 -5.73
CA ALA A 2 16.26 -8.97 -6.34
C ALA A 2 16.95 -8.71 -7.70
N ARG A 3 16.34 -7.92 -8.58
CA ARG A 3 16.85 -7.63 -9.93
C ARG A 3 18.12 -6.77 -9.93
N ILE A 4 18.34 -6.00 -8.87
CA ILE A 4 19.53 -5.18 -8.66
C ILE A 4 20.12 -5.49 -7.29
N ASN A 5 21.41 -5.19 -7.13
CA ASN A 5 22.09 -5.32 -5.85
C ASN A 5 21.49 -4.37 -4.80
N PHE A 6 21.55 -4.76 -3.54
CA PHE A 6 21.21 -3.87 -2.43
C PHE A 6 22.29 -2.79 -2.26
N SER A 7 21.87 -1.55 -2.04
CA SER A 7 22.80 -0.47 -1.66
C SER A 7 23.24 -0.62 -0.20
N LYS A 8 24.23 0.19 0.20
CA LYS A 8 24.68 0.30 1.60
C LYS A 8 23.76 1.17 2.47
N GLU A 9 22.86 1.93 1.85
CA GLU A 9 21.96 2.86 2.51
C GLU A 9 20.61 2.19 2.79
N GLY A 10 20.00 2.47 3.95
CA GLY A 10 18.69 1.94 4.32
C GLY A 10 18.74 0.70 5.22
N ASN A 11 17.68 0.52 6.02
CA ASN A 11 17.60 -0.51 7.06
C ASN A 11 16.87 -1.77 6.58
N THR A 12 15.83 -1.61 5.76
CA THR A 12 15.05 -2.73 5.20
C THR A 12 15.54 -3.12 3.80
N PRO A 13 15.26 -4.34 3.32
CA PRO A 13 15.53 -4.70 1.92
C PRO A 13 14.91 -3.75 0.91
N PHE A 14 13.69 -3.26 1.17
CA PHE A 14 13.02 -2.26 0.34
C PHE A 14 13.80 -0.95 0.32
N GLN A 15 14.16 -0.42 1.50
CA GLN A 15 14.96 0.80 1.61
C GLN A 15 16.32 0.63 0.93
N LYS A 16 16.97 -0.53 1.05
CA LYS A 16 18.24 -0.79 0.39
C LYS A 16 18.16 -0.83 -1.14
N LEU A 17 17.03 -1.24 -1.71
CA LEU A 17 16.78 -1.14 -3.15
C LEU A 17 16.58 0.31 -3.58
N LEU A 18 15.87 1.12 -2.79
CA LEU A 18 15.66 2.54 -3.08
C LEU A 18 16.91 3.40 -2.77
N GLY A 19 17.75 2.94 -1.84
CA GLY A 19 18.90 3.62 -1.25
C GLY A 19 20.08 3.84 -2.20
N HIS A 20 20.04 3.29 -3.42
CA HIS A 20 20.88 3.80 -4.52
C HIS A 20 20.67 5.29 -4.75
N ASN A 21 19.48 5.80 -4.38
CA ASN A 21 19.13 7.23 -4.36
C ASN A 21 18.72 7.62 -2.92
N LYS A 22 19.71 7.90 -2.07
CA LYS A 22 19.52 8.15 -0.62
C LYS A 22 18.44 9.19 -0.31
N ASP A 23 18.45 10.34 -0.99
CA ASP A 23 17.48 11.41 -0.71
C ASP A 23 16.04 11.01 -1.07
N ILE A 24 15.87 10.28 -2.18
CA ILE A 24 14.57 9.71 -2.57
C ILE A 24 14.12 8.70 -1.51
N MET A 25 15.00 7.81 -1.06
CA MET A 25 14.70 6.82 -0.02
C MET A 25 14.27 7.48 1.29
N LEU A 26 14.94 8.56 1.71
CA LEU A 26 14.59 9.30 2.93
C LEU A 26 13.20 9.94 2.80
N LYS A 27 12.93 10.68 1.72
CA LYS A 27 11.62 11.31 1.51
C LYS A 27 10.48 10.31 1.34
N TRP A 28 10.75 9.16 0.71
CA TRP A 28 9.80 8.06 0.62
C TRP A 28 9.47 7.48 1.99
N SER A 29 10.49 7.29 2.83
CA SER A 29 10.33 6.78 4.20
C SER A 29 9.62 7.79 5.11
N ASP A 30 9.92 9.09 4.95
CA ASP A 30 9.24 10.17 5.68
C ASP A 30 7.73 10.17 5.37
N LEU A 31 7.36 10.02 4.10
CA LEU A 31 5.97 9.96 3.68
C LEU A 31 5.28 8.69 4.18
N GLU A 32 5.94 7.52 4.14
CA GLU A 32 5.43 6.29 4.75
C GLU A 32 5.14 6.50 6.24
N ASN A 33 6.12 7.02 6.97
CA ASN A 33 5.99 7.25 8.40
C ASN A 33 4.84 8.22 8.72
N LEU A 34 4.69 9.29 7.94
CA LEU A 34 3.58 10.24 8.11
C LEU A 34 2.23 9.55 7.87
N LEU A 35 2.05 8.89 6.73
CA LEU A 35 0.80 8.21 6.36
C LEU A 35 0.41 7.12 7.37
N PHE A 36 1.37 6.42 7.97
CA PHE A 36 1.08 5.37 8.95
C PHE A 36 0.94 5.88 10.39
N SER A 37 1.56 7.01 10.75
CA SER A 37 1.46 7.60 12.10
C SER A 37 0.28 8.53 12.31
N THR A 38 -0.38 9.04 11.25
CA THR A 38 -1.60 9.82 11.39
C THR A 38 -2.72 9.01 12.07
N ASN A 39 -3.54 9.67 12.89
CA ASN A 39 -4.68 9.02 13.56
C ASN A 39 -5.99 9.13 12.76
N THR A 40 -5.95 9.58 11.51
CA THR A 40 -7.13 9.72 10.63
C THR A 40 -7.82 8.38 10.39
N PHE A 41 -7.02 7.31 10.22
CA PHE A 41 -7.51 5.95 10.02
C PHE A 41 -6.95 4.99 11.05
N THR A 42 -7.74 3.99 11.42
CA THR A 42 -7.28 2.89 12.28
C THR A 42 -6.14 2.12 11.60
N SER A 43 -5.27 1.52 12.41
CA SER A 43 -4.21 0.63 11.91
C SER A 43 -4.79 -0.52 11.06
N GLU A 44 -5.95 -1.05 11.47
CA GLU A 44 -6.64 -2.11 10.73
C GLU A 44 -7.10 -1.65 9.34
N LEU A 45 -7.67 -0.45 9.20
CA LEU A 45 -8.06 0.08 7.89
C LEU A 45 -6.85 0.19 6.95
N LYS A 46 -5.76 0.80 7.44
CA LYS A 46 -4.52 0.96 6.67
C LYS A 46 -3.95 -0.40 6.25
N GLU A 47 -3.97 -1.37 7.15
CA GLU A 47 -3.45 -2.71 6.90
C GLU A 47 -4.33 -3.50 5.90
N GLN A 48 -5.66 -3.40 5.98
CA GLN A 48 -6.54 -4.05 5.01
C GLN A 48 -6.38 -3.45 3.61
N VAL A 49 -6.28 -2.12 3.49
CA VAL A 49 -5.97 -1.45 2.22
C VAL A 49 -4.62 -1.95 1.68
N ARG A 50 -3.59 -2.01 2.53
CA ARG A 50 -2.26 -2.50 2.15
C ARG A 50 -2.30 -3.94 1.63
N ARG A 51 -3.01 -4.83 2.33
CA ARG A 51 -3.15 -6.25 1.96
C ARG A 51 -3.88 -6.42 0.64
N THR A 52 -5.02 -5.75 0.46
CA THR A 52 -5.77 -5.78 -0.80
C THR A 52 -4.90 -5.37 -1.99
N LEU A 53 -4.18 -4.24 -1.85
CA LEU A 53 -3.28 -3.77 -2.90
C LEU A 53 -2.11 -4.73 -3.14
N ALA A 54 -1.55 -5.36 -2.10
CA ALA A 54 -0.37 -6.21 -2.23
C ALA A 54 -0.60 -7.39 -3.17
N PHE A 55 -1.78 -8.03 -3.05
CA PHE A 55 -2.19 -9.14 -3.91
C PHE A 55 -2.47 -8.68 -5.33
N ASN A 56 -3.15 -7.55 -5.49
CA ASN A 56 -3.49 -7.02 -6.83
C ASN A 56 -2.27 -6.46 -7.57
N ASN A 57 -1.29 -5.89 -6.86
CA ASN A 57 -0.04 -5.38 -7.42
C ASN A 57 1.05 -6.44 -7.58
N GLY A 58 0.83 -7.68 -7.12
CA GLY A 58 1.81 -8.77 -7.21
C GLY A 58 3.09 -8.55 -6.40
N CYS A 59 3.03 -7.80 -5.30
CA CYS A 59 4.20 -7.60 -4.43
C CYS A 59 4.36 -8.78 -3.47
N GLU A 60 5.10 -9.81 -3.86
CA GLU A 60 5.37 -11.01 -3.04
C GLU A 60 5.93 -10.69 -1.65
N TYR A 61 6.90 -9.77 -1.56
CA TYR A 61 7.42 -9.26 -0.29
C TYR A 61 6.32 -8.69 0.63
N CYS A 62 5.32 -8.03 0.04
CA CYS A 62 4.23 -7.39 0.75
C CYS A 62 3.10 -8.39 1.08
N MET A 63 2.86 -9.37 0.21
CA MET A 63 1.87 -10.43 0.39
C MET A 63 2.23 -11.33 1.57
N ALA A 64 3.52 -11.61 1.78
CA ALA A 64 4.01 -12.39 2.91
C ALA A 64 3.64 -11.80 4.29
N LYS A 65 3.29 -10.51 4.36
CA LYS A 65 2.85 -9.85 5.59
C LYS A 65 1.39 -10.18 5.99
N GLY A 66 0.62 -10.82 5.11
CA GLY A 66 -0.73 -11.30 5.42
C GLY A 66 -1.73 -11.07 4.29
N LYS A 67 -2.78 -11.91 4.28
CA LYS A 67 -3.91 -11.82 3.34
C LYS A 67 -4.95 -10.80 3.80
N PRO A 68 -5.66 -10.13 2.86
CA PRO A 68 -6.85 -9.35 3.21
C PRO A 68 -7.90 -10.25 3.87
N LEU A 69 -8.69 -9.67 4.78
CA LEU A 69 -9.76 -10.39 5.45
C LEU A 69 -10.92 -10.69 4.49
N ASN A 70 -11.49 -11.88 4.59
CA ASN A 70 -12.62 -12.29 3.76
C ASN A 70 -13.94 -11.61 4.18
N ASN A 71 -14.11 -11.36 5.49
CA ASN A 71 -15.34 -10.80 6.06
C ASN A 71 -15.00 -9.51 6.82
N ILE A 72 -15.29 -8.37 6.20
CA ILE A 72 -15.10 -7.04 6.77
C ILE A 72 -16.48 -6.49 7.14
N ASN A 73 -16.73 -6.31 8.44
CA ASN A 73 -18.00 -5.79 8.95
C ASN A 73 -18.00 -4.26 9.16
N ASP A 74 -16.82 -3.65 9.25
CA ASP A 74 -16.67 -2.20 9.39
C ASP A 74 -16.89 -1.51 8.02
N SER A 75 -17.83 -0.57 7.98
CA SER A 75 -18.25 0.09 6.74
C SER A 75 -17.14 0.92 6.10
N LYS A 76 -16.33 1.62 6.91
CA LYS A 76 -15.18 2.40 6.43
C LYS A 76 -14.11 1.50 5.84
N ILE A 77 -13.74 0.42 6.53
CA ILE A 77 -12.76 -0.55 6.01
C ILE A 77 -13.29 -1.18 4.72
N LEU A 78 -14.57 -1.53 4.66
CA LEU A 78 -15.19 -2.10 3.48
C LEU A 78 -15.18 -1.13 2.28
N ALA A 79 -15.53 0.14 2.49
CA ALA A 79 -15.50 1.17 1.45
C ALA A 79 -14.06 1.40 0.94
N ALA A 80 -13.10 1.58 1.84
CA ALA A 80 -11.69 1.78 1.50
C ALA A 80 -11.08 0.59 0.73
N THR A 81 -11.35 -0.63 1.16
CA THR A 81 -10.82 -1.84 0.52
C THR A 81 -11.48 -2.12 -0.83
N LYS A 82 -12.78 -1.87 -0.98
CA LYS A 82 -13.47 -1.93 -2.28
C LYS A 82 -12.88 -0.95 -3.27
N PHE A 83 -12.69 0.31 -2.85
CA PHE A 83 -12.05 1.31 -3.70
C PHE A 83 -10.62 0.89 -4.07
N ALA A 84 -9.80 0.48 -3.10
CA ALA A 84 -8.43 0.02 -3.36
C ALA A 84 -8.39 -1.16 -4.35
N ASN A 85 -9.33 -2.10 -4.24
CA ASN A 85 -9.47 -3.22 -5.16
C ASN A 85 -9.86 -2.76 -6.58
N SER A 86 -10.83 -1.84 -6.71
CA SER A 86 -11.23 -1.24 -7.99
C SER A 86 -10.06 -0.48 -8.64
N PHE A 87 -9.44 0.43 -7.88
CA PHE A 87 -8.30 1.25 -8.28
C PHE A 87 -7.11 0.43 -8.81
N SER A 88 -6.83 -0.71 -8.19
CA SER A 88 -5.72 -1.58 -8.65
C SER A 88 -5.99 -2.33 -9.96
N LYS A 89 -7.27 -2.46 -10.36
CA LYS A 89 -7.71 -3.23 -11.53
C LYS A 89 -8.09 -2.33 -12.72
N ASN A 90 -8.62 -1.15 -12.44
CA ASN A 90 -9.10 -0.21 -13.45
C ASN A 90 -8.03 0.82 -13.80
N SER A 91 -7.96 1.21 -15.08
CA SER A 91 -7.08 2.28 -15.55
C SER A 91 -7.67 3.68 -15.31
N ALA A 92 -8.97 3.80 -15.07
CA ALA A 92 -9.67 5.05 -14.77
C ALA A 92 -10.59 4.88 -13.57
N VAL A 93 -10.60 5.87 -12.67
CA VAL A 93 -11.52 5.98 -11.54
C VAL A 93 -12.77 6.72 -12.01
N SER A 94 -13.96 6.20 -11.72
CA SER A 94 -15.23 6.85 -12.06
C SER A 94 -15.88 7.53 -10.84
N ASP A 95 -16.87 8.39 -11.09
CA ASP A 95 -17.64 9.03 -10.01
C ASP A 95 -18.38 7.99 -9.16
N GLU A 96 -18.79 6.87 -9.75
CA GLU A 96 -19.42 5.76 -9.03
C GLU A 96 -18.49 5.09 -8.01
N ASP A 97 -17.18 5.03 -8.29
CA ASP A 97 -16.19 4.52 -7.32
C ASP A 97 -16.14 5.39 -6.06
N PHE A 98 -16.47 6.68 -6.16
CA PHE A 98 -16.45 7.63 -5.04
C PHE A 98 -17.75 7.63 -4.20
N ILE A 99 -18.88 7.14 -4.73
CA ILE A 99 -20.17 7.14 -3.99
C ILE A 99 -20.03 6.49 -2.60
N PRO A 100 -19.43 5.29 -2.45
CA PRO A 100 -19.25 4.67 -1.13
C PRO A 100 -18.29 5.46 -0.23
N LEU A 101 -17.29 6.14 -0.81
CA LEU A 101 -16.34 6.92 -0.04
C LEU A 101 -17.01 8.18 0.54
N ASN A 102 -17.78 8.89 -0.28
CA ASN A 102 -18.49 10.11 0.13
C ASN A 102 -19.52 9.86 1.24
N ASN A 103 -20.06 8.64 1.35
CA ASN A 103 -20.99 8.27 2.41
C ASN A 103 -20.32 7.98 3.76
N GLU A 104 -19.03 7.62 3.75
CA GLU A 104 -18.32 7.12 4.93
C GLU A 104 -17.23 8.08 5.42
N PHE A 105 -16.73 8.97 4.56
CA PHE A 105 -15.55 9.79 4.82
C PHE A 105 -15.81 11.27 4.47
N SER A 106 -15.20 12.16 5.25
CA SER A 106 -15.06 13.57 4.91
C SER A 106 -14.08 13.78 3.75
N GLU A 107 -14.13 14.93 3.08
CA GLU A 107 -13.18 15.25 1.99
C GLU A 107 -11.71 15.18 2.42
N LYS A 108 -11.41 15.58 3.66
CA LYS A 108 -10.06 15.47 4.23
C LYS A 108 -9.64 14.01 4.39
N GLU A 109 -10.52 13.16 4.90
CA GLU A 109 -10.26 11.72 4.99
C GLU A 109 -10.10 11.13 3.58
N ILE A 110 -10.97 11.45 2.62
CA ILE A 110 -10.87 10.97 1.25
C ILE A 110 -9.51 11.35 0.64
N SER A 111 -9.09 12.61 0.77
CA SER A 111 -7.79 13.07 0.28
C SER A 111 -6.63 12.23 0.86
N GLU A 112 -6.63 12.00 2.18
CA GLU A 112 -5.60 11.18 2.84
C GLU A 112 -5.68 9.70 2.43
N LEU A 113 -6.88 9.14 2.25
CA LEU A 113 -7.09 7.76 1.82
C LEU A 113 -6.57 7.53 0.40
N ILE A 114 -6.87 8.44 -0.53
CA ILE A 114 -6.37 8.35 -1.90
C ILE A 114 -4.84 8.48 -1.92
N ALA A 115 -4.28 9.40 -1.13
CA ALA A 115 -2.83 9.53 -0.98
C ALA A 115 -2.18 8.23 -0.44
N LEU A 116 -2.77 7.62 0.58
CA LEU A 116 -2.35 6.33 1.14
C LEU A 116 -2.38 5.21 0.07
N ILE A 117 -3.48 5.08 -0.68
CA ILE A 117 -3.66 4.06 -1.72
C ILE A 117 -2.63 4.22 -2.84
N CYS A 118 -2.43 5.44 -3.33
CA CYS A 118 -1.43 5.76 -4.34
C CYS A 118 -0.01 5.44 -3.86
N PHE A 119 0.32 5.85 -2.63
CA PHE A 119 1.63 5.61 -2.04
C PHE A 119 1.93 4.12 -1.86
N ILE A 120 0.98 3.36 -1.30
CA ILE A 120 1.11 1.92 -1.14
C ILE A 120 1.24 1.25 -2.51
N THR A 121 0.43 1.65 -3.49
CA THR A 121 0.49 1.10 -4.85
C THR A 121 1.87 1.31 -5.47
N ALA A 122 2.40 2.54 -5.38
CA ALA A 122 3.73 2.86 -5.89
C ALA A 122 4.82 2.04 -5.19
N SER A 123 4.74 1.91 -3.86
CA SER A 123 5.71 1.14 -3.07
C SER A 123 5.67 -0.34 -3.44
N GLN A 124 4.48 -0.93 -3.55
CA GLN A 124 4.32 -2.34 -3.91
C GLN A 124 4.77 -2.62 -5.34
N LYS A 125 4.43 -1.75 -6.29
CA LYS A 125 4.89 -1.88 -7.69
C LYS A 125 6.39 -1.71 -7.80
N PHE A 126 7.01 -0.81 -7.03
CA PHE A 126 8.47 -0.68 -6.98
C PHE A 126 9.13 -1.98 -6.50
N GLY A 127 8.65 -2.54 -5.38
CA GLY A 127 9.14 -3.81 -4.85
C GLY A 127 8.97 -4.96 -5.84
N ALA A 128 7.80 -5.10 -6.45
CA ALA A 128 7.49 -6.11 -7.45
C ALA A 128 8.37 -5.97 -8.72
N ALA A 129 8.50 -4.74 -9.24
CA ALA A 129 9.31 -4.45 -10.42
C ALA A 129 10.77 -4.88 -10.22
N LEU A 130 11.32 -4.67 -9.02
CA LEU A 130 12.68 -5.10 -8.67
C LEU A 130 12.76 -6.54 -8.15
N ASN A 131 11.68 -7.32 -8.24
CA ASN A 131 11.61 -8.69 -7.77
C ASN A 131 12.06 -8.84 -6.31
N LEU A 132 11.61 -7.92 -5.45
CA LEU A 132 11.89 -8.01 -4.01
C LEU A 132 11.12 -9.21 -3.43
N GLN A 133 11.86 -10.17 -2.91
CA GLN A 133 11.34 -11.43 -2.39
C GLN A 133 11.15 -11.37 -0.87
N PRO A 134 10.13 -12.05 -0.31
CA PRO A 134 9.99 -12.19 1.14
C PRO A 134 11.08 -13.09 1.72
N SER A 135 11.39 -12.92 3.00
CA SER A 135 12.28 -13.83 3.75
C SER A 135 11.56 -15.08 4.26
N CYS A 136 10.23 -15.13 4.15
CA CYS A 136 9.38 -16.20 4.65
C CYS A 136 8.43 -16.67 3.54
N SER A 137 7.97 -17.92 3.62
CA SER A 137 7.01 -18.48 2.67
C SER A 137 5.71 -17.68 2.64
N ILE A 138 5.18 -17.45 1.45
CA ILE A 138 3.85 -16.88 1.27
C ILE A 138 2.85 -18.00 1.48
N ASN A 139 2.00 -17.90 2.50
CA ASN A 139 0.84 -18.76 2.61
C ASN A 139 -0.18 -18.27 1.57
N ILE A 140 -0.19 -18.87 0.39
CA ILE A 140 -1.09 -18.55 -0.74
C ILE A 140 -2.51 -19.04 -0.47
#